data_AF-A0A2E2XHQ1-F1
#
_entry.id   AF-A0A2E2XHQ1-F1
#
_cell.length_a   1.000
_cell.length_b   1.000
_cell.length_c   1.000
_cell.angle_alpha   90.00
_cell.angle_beta   90.00
_cell.angle_gamma   90.00
#
_symmetry.space_group_name_H-M   'P 1'
#
loop_
_entity.id
_entity.type
_entity.pdbx_description
1 polymer ?
#
loop_
_entity_poly.entity_id
_entity_poly.type
_entity_poly.pdbx_seq_one_letter_code
_entity_poly.pdbx_strand_id
1 'polypeptide(L)'
;MTKPLRVLALTQSDRMPNWDLFYEELGNYVDLDFRKLNRSEQSNLKKYFRNIDLDNYDRIFLELRFKRQLKQRNFIATLPNLVEYESDANQNYKKGGKYQGKWSKYYSSMSSLRIICTGHIVTARLRDEGYDAVCVPKGFNETEISCLDQSRDIQLGFIGRVEKAAYNDRKKLLDLCVKRLGLQMLRTNPGAAYNQMLNRIRFFVSADIGLDEYMIKNFEAMAAGCVLCCYRQGRGEEDALGFIDMDNVVLYDDVDELEAKLDYLKGRASEVDLIAERGRALVESRYGLKSLARQTAEVLVAPVMFMKPMTMTQKLLARLGR
;
A
#
# COMPACT_ATOMS: atom_id res chain seq x y z
N MET A 1 -22.69 21.42 -17.58
CA MET A 1 -22.14 20.41 -16.66
C MET A 1 -20.96 19.77 -17.36
N THR A 2 -19.75 19.89 -16.82
CA THR A 2 -18.58 19.18 -17.36
C THR A 2 -18.82 17.68 -17.22
N LYS A 3 -18.61 16.92 -18.30
CA LYS A 3 -18.73 15.45 -18.27
C LYS A 3 -17.79 14.91 -17.17
N PRO A 4 -18.24 13.97 -16.32
CA PRO A 4 -17.36 13.32 -15.35
C PRO A 4 -16.19 12.62 -16.06
N LEU A 5 -15.01 12.66 -15.44
CA LEU A 5 -13.80 12.00 -15.94
C LEU A 5 -14.08 10.50 -16.11
N ARG A 6 -13.93 9.97 -17.32
CA ARG A 6 -14.17 8.56 -17.61
C ARG A 6 -12.90 7.74 -17.43
N VAL A 7 -12.96 6.72 -16.57
CA VAL A 7 -11.79 5.95 -16.14
C VAL A 7 -12.01 4.47 -16.41
N LEU A 8 -11.09 3.83 -17.14
CA LEU A 8 -11.00 2.38 -17.20
C LEU A 8 -10.10 1.89 -16.06
N ALA A 9 -10.69 1.25 -15.04
CA ALA A 9 -9.96 0.73 -13.89
C ALA A 9 -9.82 -0.80 -13.96
N LEU A 10 -8.58 -1.28 -14.01
CA LEU A 10 -8.27 -2.70 -14.07
C LEU A 10 -7.57 -3.16 -12.79
N THR A 11 -8.19 -4.11 -12.09
CA THR A 11 -7.58 -4.81 -10.93
C THR A 11 -7.43 -6.30 -11.19
N GLN A 12 -6.72 -6.99 -10.31
CA GLN A 12 -6.65 -8.45 -10.28
C GLN A 12 -7.91 -9.07 -9.64
N SER A 13 -8.47 -10.12 -10.25
CA SER A 13 -9.68 -10.77 -9.73
C SER A 13 -9.50 -11.46 -8.38
N ASP A 14 -8.27 -11.86 -8.05
CA ASP A 14 -7.88 -12.51 -6.79
C ASP A 14 -7.12 -11.54 -5.86
N ARG A 15 -7.51 -10.25 -5.86
CA ARG A 15 -6.89 -9.21 -5.02
C ARG A 15 -7.11 -9.50 -3.53
N MET A 16 -6.03 -9.46 -2.75
CA MET A 16 -6.06 -9.66 -1.29
C MET A 16 -5.23 -8.61 -0.54
N PRO A 17 -5.81 -7.88 0.44
CA PRO A 17 -7.22 -7.91 0.84
C PRO A 17 -8.16 -7.44 -0.28
N ASN A 18 -9.46 -7.68 -0.12
CA ASN A 18 -10.48 -7.25 -1.08
C ASN A 18 -10.53 -5.71 -1.13
N TRP A 19 -10.57 -5.15 -2.34
CA TRP A 19 -10.59 -3.71 -2.61
C TRP A 19 -11.89 -3.27 -3.29
N ASP A 20 -12.92 -4.10 -3.29
CA ASP A 20 -14.20 -3.78 -3.93
C ASP A 20 -14.82 -2.49 -3.39
N LEU A 21 -14.79 -2.29 -2.07
CA LEU A 21 -15.25 -1.04 -1.45
C LEU A 21 -14.49 0.18 -1.99
N PHE A 22 -13.17 0.07 -2.18
CA PHE A 22 -12.38 1.16 -2.75
C PHE A 22 -12.87 1.56 -4.15
N TYR A 23 -13.14 0.58 -5.02
CA TYR A 23 -13.60 0.86 -6.38
C TYR A 23 -15.06 1.31 -6.43
N GLU A 24 -15.93 0.76 -5.58
CA GLU A 24 -17.30 1.25 -5.40
C GLU A 24 -17.30 2.73 -5.00
N GLU A 25 -16.49 3.09 -4.01
CA GLU A 25 -16.38 4.48 -3.53
C GLU A 25 -15.71 5.39 -4.56
N LEU A 26 -14.73 4.90 -5.32
CA LEU A 26 -14.11 5.65 -6.41
C LEU A 26 -15.13 6.02 -7.49
N GLY A 27 -16.08 5.11 -7.78
CA GLY A 27 -17.17 5.33 -8.74
C GLY A 27 -18.13 6.47 -8.35
N ASN A 28 -18.11 6.92 -7.09
CA ASN A 28 -18.88 8.10 -6.66
C ASN A 28 -18.24 9.43 -7.11
N TYR A 29 -16.97 9.42 -7.52
CA TYR A 29 -16.22 10.63 -7.90
C TYR A 29 -15.88 10.71 -9.40
N VAL A 30 -15.89 9.59 -10.11
CA VAL A 30 -15.54 9.50 -11.55
C VAL A 30 -16.48 8.53 -12.28
N ASP A 31 -16.61 8.67 -13.61
CA ASP A 31 -17.33 7.69 -14.44
C ASP A 31 -16.45 6.44 -14.61
N LEU A 32 -16.65 5.46 -13.72
CA LEU A 32 -15.77 4.32 -13.55
C LEU A 32 -16.25 3.09 -14.33
N ASP A 33 -15.47 2.68 -15.32
CA ASP A 33 -15.54 1.35 -15.91
C ASP A 33 -14.58 0.41 -15.17
N PHE A 34 -15.10 -0.25 -14.13
CA PHE A 34 -14.34 -1.14 -13.27
C PHE A 34 -14.35 -2.59 -13.76
N ARG A 35 -13.15 -3.17 -13.94
CA ARG A 35 -13.00 -4.54 -14.42
C ARG A 35 -11.96 -5.32 -13.63
N LYS A 36 -12.32 -6.55 -13.26
CA LYS A 36 -11.43 -7.52 -12.60
C LYS A 36 -10.84 -8.47 -13.63
N LEU A 37 -9.52 -8.49 -13.76
CA LEU A 37 -8.81 -9.36 -14.69
C LEU A 37 -8.34 -10.63 -14.00
N ASN A 38 -8.67 -11.76 -14.59
CA ASN A 38 -8.13 -13.05 -14.21
C ASN A 38 -6.64 -13.19 -14.61
N ARG A 39 -6.01 -14.27 -14.17
CA ARG A 39 -4.60 -14.56 -14.45
C ARG A 39 -4.26 -14.61 -15.95
N SER A 40 -5.14 -15.13 -16.79
CA SER A 40 -4.93 -15.24 -18.24
C SER A 40 -4.95 -13.86 -18.89
N GLU A 41 -5.96 -13.05 -18.57
CA GLU A 41 -6.12 -11.69 -19.07
C GLU A 41 -4.93 -10.79 -18.70
N GLN A 42 -4.50 -10.82 -17.43
CA GLN A 42 -3.31 -10.08 -17.00
C GLN A 42 -2.02 -10.54 -17.70
N SER A 43 -1.97 -11.78 -18.18
CA SER A 43 -0.79 -12.31 -18.89
C SER A 43 -0.71 -11.85 -20.35
N ASN A 44 -1.81 -11.35 -20.91
CA ASN A 44 -1.90 -10.87 -22.28
C ASN A 44 -2.82 -9.66 -22.39
N LEU A 45 -2.35 -8.53 -21.85
CA LEU A 45 -3.03 -7.24 -21.90
C LEU A 45 -3.25 -6.80 -23.34
N LYS A 46 -2.30 -7.04 -24.26
CA LYS A 46 -2.51 -6.70 -25.68
C LYS A 46 -3.78 -7.36 -26.24
N LYS A 47 -4.00 -8.65 -25.95
CA LYS A 47 -5.23 -9.34 -26.36
C LYS A 47 -6.45 -8.77 -25.64
N TYR A 48 -6.35 -8.48 -24.35
CA TYR A 48 -7.43 -7.93 -23.55
C TYR A 48 -7.93 -6.58 -24.09
N PHE A 49 -7.00 -5.69 -24.44
CA PHE A 49 -7.29 -4.34 -24.91
C PHE A 49 -7.73 -4.26 -26.38
N ARG A 50 -7.65 -5.34 -27.16
CA ARG A 50 -7.97 -5.34 -28.61
C ARG A 50 -9.38 -4.84 -28.93
N ASN A 51 -10.33 -5.08 -28.03
CA ASN A 51 -11.73 -4.70 -28.23
C ASN A 51 -12.15 -3.52 -27.31
N ILE A 52 -11.17 -2.78 -26.80
CA ILE A 52 -11.42 -1.62 -25.95
C ILE A 52 -11.07 -0.38 -26.76
N ASP A 53 -12.07 0.45 -27.04
CA ASP A 53 -11.86 1.76 -27.63
C ASP A 53 -11.29 2.72 -26.58
N LEU A 54 -9.97 2.87 -26.59
CA LEU A 54 -9.21 3.69 -25.64
C LEU A 54 -9.55 5.18 -25.75
N ASP A 55 -10.06 5.65 -26.89
CA ASP A 55 -10.39 7.06 -27.09
C ASP A 55 -11.65 7.46 -26.29
N ASN A 56 -12.38 6.49 -25.72
CA ASN A 56 -13.51 6.75 -24.82
C ASN A 56 -13.11 7.03 -23.36
N TYR A 57 -11.85 6.84 -22.98
CA TYR A 57 -11.40 6.97 -21.59
C TYR A 57 -10.42 8.12 -21.43
N ASP A 58 -10.67 8.97 -20.43
CA ASP A 58 -9.76 10.05 -20.05
C ASP A 58 -8.56 9.54 -19.27
N ARG A 59 -8.71 8.41 -18.57
CA ARG A 59 -7.65 7.72 -17.81
C ARG A 59 -7.74 6.20 -17.97
N ILE A 60 -6.57 5.57 -17.98
CA ILE A 60 -6.42 4.12 -17.81
C ILE A 60 -5.74 3.91 -16.47
N PHE A 61 -6.45 3.30 -15.51
CA PHE A 61 -5.97 3.06 -14.17
C PHE A 61 -5.64 1.57 -13.98
N LEU A 62 -4.38 1.24 -13.72
CA LEU A 62 -3.92 -0.12 -13.53
C LEU A 62 -3.48 -0.39 -12.09
N GLU A 63 -4.14 -1.33 -11.44
CA GLU A 63 -3.70 -1.98 -10.19
C GLU A 63 -3.48 -3.46 -10.48
N LEU A 64 -2.38 -3.76 -11.19
CA LEU A 64 -2.09 -5.11 -11.67
C LEU A 64 -0.74 -5.60 -11.15
N ARG A 65 -0.55 -6.92 -11.10
CA ARG A 65 0.72 -7.50 -10.61
C ARG A 65 1.91 -7.03 -11.44
N PHE A 66 2.82 -6.28 -10.83
CA PHE A 66 4.01 -5.73 -11.51
C PHE A 66 4.79 -6.75 -12.34
N LYS A 67 4.98 -7.98 -11.83
CA LYS A 67 5.69 -9.05 -12.56
C LYS A 67 5.08 -9.39 -13.94
N ARG A 68 3.78 -9.13 -14.13
CA ARG A 68 3.07 -9.32 -15.41
C ARG A 68 3.16 -8.08 -16.29
N GLN A 69 3.08 -6.91 -15.67
CA GLN A 69 3.28 -5.62 -16.35
C GLN A 69 4.69 -5.55 -16.95
N LEU A 70 5.71 -5.93 -16.19
CA LEU A 70 7.12 -5.94 -16.60
C LEU A 70 7.38 -6.76 -17.88
N LYS A 71 6.64 -7.87 -18.09
CA LYS A 71 6.75 -8.72 -19.29
C LYS A 71 6.10 -8.10 -20.53
N GLN A 72 5.25 -7.10 -20.33
CA GLN A 72 4.40 -6.49 -21.36
C GLN A 72 4.66 -4.99 -21.51
N ARG A 73 5.81 -4.50 -20.99
CA ARG A 73 6.18 -3.08 -20.97
C ARG A 73 6.00 -2.37 -22.31
N ASN A 74 6.31 -3.04 -23.43
CA ASN A 74 6.25 -2.42 -24.76
C ASN A 74 4.80 -2.12 -25.16
N PHE A 75 3.85 -2.97 -24.77
CA PHE A 75 2.43 -2.71 -25.00
C PHE A 75 1.93 -1.63 -24.04
N ILE A 76 2.25 -1.75 -22.75
CA ILE A 76 1.79 -0.78 -21.74
C ILE A 76 2.28 0.64 -22.07
N ALA A 77 3.52 0.79 -22.57
CA ALA A 77 4.07 2.06 -23.01
C ALA A 77 3.34 2.73 -24.18
N THR A 78 2.39 2.03 -24.82
CA THR A 78 1.51 2.58 -25.87
C THR A 78 0.17 3.09 -25.33
N LEU A 79 -0.16 2.79 -24.07
CA LEU A 79 -1.41 3.22 -23.46
C LEU A 79 -1.39 4.73 -23.18
N PRO A 80 -2.42 5.48 -23.60
CA PRO A 80 -2.52 6.90 -23.32
C PRO A 80 -2.96 7.15 -21.86
N ASN A 81 -2.61 8.32 -21.31
CA ASN A 81 -3.13 8.83 -20.04
C ASN A 81 -3.11 7.81 -18.89
N LEU A 82 -2.00 7.07 -18.81
CA LEU A 82 -1.82 5.95 -17.90
C LEU A 82 -1.59 6.42 -16.46
N VAL A 83 -2.28 5.78 -15.52
CA VAL A 83 -2.07 5.89 -14.09
C VAL A 83 -1.88 4.48 -13.52
N GLU A 84 -0.79 4.24 -12.81
CA GLU A 84 -0.53 2.97 -12.15
C GLU A 84 -0.58 3.12 -10.63
N TYR A 85 -1.35 2.25 -9.96
CA TYR A 85 -1.34 2.12 -8.51
C TYR A 85 -0.41 0.98 -8.10
N GLU A 86 0.66 1.30 -7.38
CA GLU A 86 1.70 0.35 -7.03
C GLU A 86 1.96 0.33 -5.52
N SER A 87 1.52 -0.75 -4.88
CA SER A 87 1.69 -0.98 -3.44
C SER A 87 3.01 -1.63 -3.06
N ASP A 88 3.81 -2.12 -4.01
CA ASP A 88 5.07 -2.83 -3.79
C ASP A 88 6.30 -2.08 -4.35
N ALA A 89 6.14 -0.81 -4.77
CA ALA A 89 7.22 0.00 -5.37
C ALA A 89 8.44 0.15 -4.45
N ASN A 90 8.27 -0.01 -3.13
CA ASN A 90 9.39 -0.03 -2.18
C ASN A 90 10.52 -0.99 -2.58
N GLN A 91 10.15 -2.11 -3.22
CA GLN A 91 11.08 -3.18 -3.56
C GLN A 91 12.07 -2.75 -4.65
N ASN A 92 11.81 -1.63 -5.33
CA ASN A 92 12.72 -0.97 -6.25
C ASN A 92 14.02 -0.54 -5.58
N TYR A 93 13.94 -0.10 -4.31
CA TYR A 93 15.08 0.48 -3.60
C TYR A 93 15.73 -0.49 -2.61
N LYS A 94 15.13 -1.68 -2.43
CA LYS A 94 15.69 -2.71 -1.55
C LYS A 94 16.98 -3.28 -2.14
N LYS A 95 18.11 -2.95 -1.51
CA LYS A 95 19.45 -3.44 -1.89
C LYS A 95 19.52 -4.96 -1.87
N GLY A 96 20.05 -5.55 -2.94
CA GLY A 96 20.14 -7.00 -3.12
C GLY A 96 18.79 -7.69 -3.35
N GLY A 97 17.70 -6.93 -3.45
CA GLY A 97 16.36 -7.47 -3.69
C GLY A 97 16.16 -7.89 -5.15
N LYS A 98 15.29 -8.88 -5.35
CA LYS A 98 14.89 -9.38 -6.69
C LYS A 98 14.43 -8.28 -7.64
N TYR A 99 13.87 -7.19 -7.11
CA TYR A 99 13.29 -6.10 -7.89
C TYR A 99 14.06 -4.79 -7.82
N GLN A 100 15.29 -4.80 -7.29
CA GLN A 100 16.12 -3.60 -7.24
C GLN A 100 16.24 -2.94 -8.62
N GLY A 101 15.87 -1.65 -8.71
CA GLY A 101 15.88 -0.81 -9.91
C GLY A 101 14.89 -1.20 -11.02
N LYS A 102 14.02 -2.20 -10.80
CA LYS A 102 13.13 -2.70 -11.87
C LYS A 102 11.96 -1.78 -12.15
N TRP A 103 11.42 -1.09 -11.14
CA TRP A 103 10.35 -0.11 -11.34
C TRP A 103 10.89 1.12 -12.04
N SER A 104 12.01 1.70 -11.60
CA SER A 104 12.64 2.83 -12.29
C SER A 104 12.91 2.51 -13.76
N LYS A 105 13.49 1.34 -14.06
CA LYS A 105 13.71 0.91 -15.44
C LYS A 105 12.40 0.76 -16.23
N TYR A 106 11.36 0.24 -15.60
CA TYR A 106 10.04 0.09 -16.22
C TYR A 106 9.40 1.46 -16.52
N TYR A 107 9.36 2.37 -15.55
CA TYR A 107 8.80 3.72 -15.70
C TYR A 107 9.55 4.56 -16.72
N SER A 108 10.88 4.41 -16.80
CA SER A 108 11.69 5.09 -17.82
C SER A 108 11.31 4.77 -19.27
N SER A 109 10.58 3.67 -19.50
CA SER A 109 10.10 3.26 -20.82
C SER A 109 8.75 3.89 -21.21
N MET A 110 8.10 4.61 -20.29
CA MET A 110 6.81 5.26 -20.51
C MET A 110 7.00 6.69 -21.02
N SER A 111 6.14 7.12 -21.94
CA SER A 111 6.12 8.49 -22.45
C SER A 111 5.32 9.44 -21.53
N SER A 112 4.19 8.93 -21.02
CA SER A 112 3.29 9.59 -20.09
C SER A 112 2.77 8.55 -19.10
N LEU A 113 3.01 8.76 -17.81
CA LEU A 113 2.56 7.88 -16.73
C LEU A 113 2.51 8.69 -15.44
N ARG A 114 1.41 8.61 -14.70
CA ARG A 114 1.39 8.95 -13.27
C ARG A 114 1.48 7.68 -12.43
N ILE A 115 2.29 7.72 -11.39
CA ILE A 115 2.49 6.63 -10.44
C ILE A 115 1.83 7.01 -9.12
N ILE A 116 0.93 6.18 -8.63
CA ILE A 116 0.44 6.24 -7.26
C ILE A 116 1.21 5.21 -6.44
N CYS A 117 1.97 5.69 -5.45
CA CYS A 117 2.71 4.87 -4.51
C CYS A 117 2.13 5.01 -3.10
N THR A 118 2.48 4.05 -2.24
CA THR A 118 1.92 3.96 -0.88
C THR A 118 2.83 4.43 0.25
N GLY A 119 4.09 4.73 -0.06
CA GLY A 119 5.07 5.28 0.88
C GLY A 119 5.49 6.68 0.46
N HIS A 120 5.61 7.58 1.43
CA HIS A 120 6.04 8.96 1.19
C HIS A 120 7.50 9.01 0.73
N ILE A 121 8.40 8.27 1.39
CA ILE A 121 9.81 8.17 0.99
C ILE A 121 9.95 7.61 -0.43
N VAL A 122 9.22 6.53 -0.74
CA VAL A 122 9.24 5.88 -2.06
C VAL A 122 8.77 6.85 -3.15
N THR A 123 7.70 7.60 -2.86
CA THR A 123 7.16 8.63 -3.75
C THR A 123 8.17 9.75 -3.98
N ALA A 124 8.81 10.25 -2.92
CA ALA A 124 9.83 11.29 -3.01
C ALA A 124 11.00 10.85 -3.89
N ARG A 125 11.52 9.63 -3.71
CA ARG A 125 12.59 9.11 -4.56
C ARG A 125 12.20 9.01 -6.03
N LEU A 126 10.98 8.57 -6.33
CA LEU A 126 10.50 8.54 -7.72
C LEU A 126 10.41 9.94 -8.33
N ARG A 127 10.02 10.95 -7.54
CA ARG A 127 10.04 12.35 -7.98
C ARG A 127 11.46 12.85 -8.21
N ASP A 128 12.40 12.51 -7.34
CA ASP A 128 13.82 12.85 -7.51
C ASP A 128 14.43 12.20 -8.76
N GLU A 129 13.94 11.02 -9.15
CA GLU A 129 14.27 10.36 -10.43
C GLU A 129 13.58 11.01 -11.64
N GLY A 130 12.71 12.00 -11.44
CA GLY A 130 12.02 12.76 -12.48
C GLY A 130 10.68 12.19 -12.92
N TYR A 131 10.05 11.30 -12.15
CA TYR A 131 8.73 10.73 -12.46
C TYR A 131 7.57 11.52 -11.84
N ASP A 132 6.41 11.50 -12.51
CA ASP A 132 5.14 11.96 -11.95
C ASP A 132 4.62 10.94 -10.93
N ALA A 133 5.07 11.07 -9.68
CA ALA A 133 4.65 10.21 -8.58
C ALA A 133 3.80 10.97 -7.56
N VAL A 134 2.78 10.33 -7.02
CA VAL A 134 1.92 10.83 -5.95
C VAL A 134 1.75 9.76 -4.88
N CYS A 135 1.72 10.17 -3.62
CA CYS A 135 1.53 9.27 -2.49
C CYS A 135 0.03 9.16 -2.16
N VAL A 136 -0.52 7.96 -2.23
CA VAL A 136 -1.78 7.58 -1.57
C VAL A 136 -1.45 6.41 -0.65
N PRO A 137 -1.41 6.61 0.68
CA PRO A 137 -0.87 5.63 1.60
C PRO A 137 -1.70 4.35 1.63
N LYS A 138 -1.13 3.29 2.22
CA LYS A 138 -1.94 2.10 2.53
C LYS A 138 -3.00 2.47 3.58
N GLY A 139 -4.04 1.65 3.63
CA GLY A 139 -5.15 1.83 4.56
C GLY A 139 -5.84 0.51 4.84
N PHE A 140 -6.97 0.56 5.51
CA PHE A 140 -7.72 -0.63 5.90
C PHE A 140 -9.14 -0.60 5.33
N ASN A 141 -9.74 -1.79 5.20
CA ASN A 141 -11.16 -1.90 4.85
C ASN A 141 -12.00 -1.74 6.12
N GLU A 142 -12.64 -0.58 6.25
CA GLU A 142 -13.47 -0.17 7.38
C GLU A 142 -14.75 -0.99 7.55
N THR A 143 -15.11 -1.82 6.56
CA THR A 143 -16.24 -2.77 6.68
C THR A 143 -15.80 -4.16 7.15
N GLU A 144 -14.49 -4.45 7.13
CA GLU A 144 -13.93 -5.75 7.54
C GLU A 144 -13.15 -5.69 8.86
N ILE A 145 -12.50 -4.56 9.14
CA ILE A 145 -11.66 -4.36 10.32
C ILE A 145 -12.25 -3.27 11.20
N SER A 146 -12.48 -3.60 12.47
CA SER A 146 -13.04 -2.70 13.47
C SER A 146 -12.62 -3.14 14.87
N CYS A 147 -12.60 -2.22 15.82
CA CYS A 147 -12.52 -2.56 17.24
C CYS A 147 -13.81 -3.30 17.65
N LEU A 148 -13.67 -4.42 18.36
CA LEU A 148 -14.77 -5.25 18.86
C LEU A 148 -15.03 -5.07 20.36
N ASP A 149 -14.33 -4.12 21.00
CA ASP A 149 -14.45 -3.77 22.43
C ASP A 149 -14.40 -5.00 23.37
N GLN A 150 -13.54 -5.96 23.03
CA GLN A 150 -13.34 -7.19 23.80
C GLN A 150 -12.05 -7.15 24.64
N SER A 151 -11.98 -8.07 25.61
CA SER A 151 -10.74 -8.29 26.36
C SER A 151 -9.62 -8.78 25.45
N ARG A 152 -8.41 -8.23 25.65
CA ARG A 152 -7.21 -8.57 24.89
C ARG A 152 -6.33 -9.50 25.71
N ASP A 153 -6.24 -10.75 25.30
CA ASP A 153 -5.51 -11.81 26.00
C ASP A 153 -4.10 -12.08 25.43
N ILE A 154 -3.74 -11.47 24.31
CA ILE A 154 -2.41 -11.53 23.72
C ILE A 154 -1.69 -10.21 23.97
N GLN A 155 -0.71 -10.22 24.87
CA GLN A 155 0.00 -8.99 25.24
C GLN A 155 0.77 -8.39 24.06
N LEU A 156 1.58 -9.19 23.37
CA LEU A 156 2.44 -8.74 22.27
C LEU A 156 2.29 -9.71 21.10
N GLY A 157 1.84 -9.22 19.95
CA GLY A 157 1.51 -10.05 18.79
C GLY A 157 2.06 -9.53 17.48
N PHE A 158 2.45 -10.44 16.60
CA PHE A 158 2.73 -10.17 15.20
C PHE A 158 1.96 -11.17 14.34
N ILE A 159 1.19 -10.68 13.37
CA ILE A 159 0.52 -11.52 12.38
C ILE A 159 1.24 -11.37 11.05
N GLY A 160 1.82 -12.46 10.56
CA GLY A 160 2.48 -12.43 9.25
C GLY A 160 3.43 -13.58 8.99
N ARG A 161 3.96 -13.61 7.76
CA ARG A 161 4.99 -14.57 7.36
C ARG A 161 6.37 -13.94 7.51
N VAL A 162 7.30 -14.73 8.04
CA VAL A 162 8.73 -14.43 8.03
C VAL A 162 9.36 -15.31 6.94
N GLU A 163 9.54 -14.77 5.74
CA GLU A 163 10.14 -15.53 4.63
C GLU A 163 11.65 -15.74 4.81
N LYS A 164 12.16 -16.87 4.30
CA LYS A 164 13.50 -17.40 4.56
C LYS A 164 14.68 -16.73 3.82
N ALA A 165 14.51 -15.80 2.87
CA ALA A 165 15.64 -15.44 1.98
C ALA A 165 15.84 -13.95 1.59
N ALA A 166 15.23 -12.98 2.27
CA ALA A 166 15.53 -11.54 2.02
C ALA A 166 15.27 -10.60 3.21
N TYR A 167 15.14 -11.14 4.42
CA TYR A 167 14.72 -10.39 5.62
C TYR A 167 15.54 -10.83 6.84
N ASN A 168 16.87 -10.83 6.71
CA ASN A 168 17.74 -11.19 7.82
C ASN A 168 17.47 -10.29 9.03
N ASP A 169 17.25 -8.99 8.81
CA ASP A 169 17.11 -8.05 9.93
C ASP A 169 15.71 -8.07 10.56
N ARG A 170 14.64 -8.15 9.75
CA ARG A 170 13.27 -8.39 10.27
C ARG A 170 13.20 -9.69 11.06
N LYS A 171 13.77 -10.79 10.54
CA LYS A 171 13.74 -12.07 11.24
C LYS A 171 14.50 -11.98 12.56
N LYS A 172 15.72 -11.42 12.55
CA LYS A 172 16.53 -11.22 13.76
C LYS A 172 15.77 -10.39 14.80
N LEU A 173 15.16 -9.28 14.39
CA LEU A 173 14.40 -8.42 15.28
C LEU A 173 13.21 -9.16 15.90
N LEU A 174 12.40 -9.85 15.08
CA LEU A 174 11.26 -10.62 15.58
C LEU A 174 11.70 -11.77 16.49
N ASP A 175 12.78 -12.49 16.17
CA ASP A 175 13.33 -13.55 17.02
C ASP A 175 13.80 -13.00 18.38
N LEU A 176 14.42 -11.82 18.39
CA LEU A 176 14.82 -11.13 19.63
C LEU A 176 13.59 -10.69 20.44
N CYS A 177 12.56 -10.14 19.81
CA CYS A 177 11.31 -9.80 20.47
C CYS A 177 10.60 -11.04 21.04
N VAL A 178 10.63 -12.19 20.35
CA VAL A 178 10.10 -13.45 20.89
C VAL A 178 10.88 -13.85 22.14
N LYS A 179 12.21 -13.83 22.08
CA LYS A 179 13.09 -14.27 23.17
C LYS A 179 13.04 -13.36 24.40
N ARG A 180 12.99 -12.05 24.21
CA ARG A 180 13.10 -11.04 25.28
C ARG A 180 11.76 -10.52 25.77
N LEU A 181 10.83 -10.29 24.84
CA LEU A 181 9.58 -9.56 25.09
C LEU A 181 8.35 -10.47 25.09
N GLY A 182 8.52 -11.77 24.83
CA GLY A 182 7.41 -12.72 24.75
C GLY A 182 6.48 -12.49 23.55
N LEU A 183 6.99 -11.91 22.46
CA LEU A 183 6.22 -11.70 21.23
C LEU A 183 5.62 -13.02 20.72
N GLN A 184 4.31 -13.04 20.48
CA GLN A 184 3.63 -14.17 19.85
C GLN A 184 3.63 -14.02 18.33
N MET A 185 4.18 -15.03 17.65
CA MET A 185 4.18 -15.13 16.19
C MET A 185 2.92 -15.86 15.71
N LEU A 186 1.95 -15.09 15.21
CA LEU A 186 0.60 -15.57 14.93
C LEU A 186 0.35 -15.75 13.43
N ARG A 187 -0.63 -16.59 13.12
CA ARG A 187 -1.18 -16.79 11.77
C ARG A 187 -2.69 -16.86 11.85
N THR A 188 -3.34 -16.40 10.80
CA THR A 188 -4.79 -16.46 10.70
C THR A 188 -5.20 -16.44 9.23
N ASN A 189 -6.43 -16.87 8.99
CA ASN A 189 -7.06 -16.73 7.69
C ASN A 189 -7.54 -15.28 7.51
N PRO A 190 -7.58 -14.76 6.27
CA PRO A 190 -8.16 -13.46 5.97
C PRO A 190 -9.63 -13.31 6.41
N GLY A 191 -10.12 -12.07 6.46
CA GLY A 191 -11.50 -11.75 6.79
C GLY A 191 -11.77 -11.75 8.31
N ALA A 192 -12.95 -12.23 8.72
CA ALA A 192 -13.40 -12.16 10.12
C ALA A 192 -12.42 -12.78 11.12
N ALA A 193 -11.78 -13.90 10.78
CA ALA A 193 -10.77 -14.55 11.64
C ALA A 193 -9.52 -13.68 11.86
N TYR A 194 -9.17 -12.84 10.88
CA TYR A 194 -8.08 -11.88 11.02
C TYR A 194 -8.47 -10.72 11.92
N ASN A 195 -9.66 -10.13 11.72
CA ASN A 195 -10.17 -9.07 12.59
C ASN A 195 -10.28 -9.52 14.07
N GLN A 196 -10.83 -10.72 14.29
CA GLN A 196 -10.91 -11.32 15.63
C GLN A 196 -9.54 -11.53 16.27
N MET A 197 -8.54 -11.99 15.49
CA MET A 197 -7.18 -12.17 16.01
C MET A 197 -6.53 -10.83 16.36
N LEU A 198 -6.69 -9.80 15.53
CA LEU A 198 -6.18 -8.46 15.84
C LEU A 198 -6.80 -7.93 17.14
N ASN A 199 -8.11 -8.11 17.32
CA ASN A 199 -8.82 -7.67 18.54
C ASN A 199 -8.44 -8.46 19.81
N ARG A 200 -7.62 -9.51 19.73
CA ARG A 200 -7.05 -10.18 20.90
C ARG A 200 -5.70 -9.61 21.32
N ILE A 201 -5.03 -8.86 20.42
CA ILE A 201 -3.67 -8.36 20.61
C ILE A 201 -3.72 -6.98 21.28
N ARG A 202 -2.96 -6.78 22.36
CA ARG A 202 -2.81 -5.48 23.02
C ARG A 202 -1.79 -4.60 22.30
N PHE A 203 -0.58 -5.10 22.11
CA PHE A 203 0.49 -4.43 21.37
C PHE A 203 0.79 -5.21 20.09
N PHE A 204 0.53 -4.59 18.93
CA PHE A 204 0.88 -5.18 17.65
C PHE A 204 2.27 -4.71 17.24
N VAL A 205 3.23 -5.64 17.14
CA VAL A 205 4.61 -5.32 16.74
C VAL A 205 4.74 -5.44 15.24
N SER A 206 4.94 -4.32 14.55
CA SER A 206 5.31 -4.29 13.15
C SER A 206 6.82 -4.19 12.97
N ALA A 207 7.37 -5.02 12.07
CA ALA A 207 8.79 -5.08 11.74
C ALA A 207 9.03 -4.73 10.26
N ASP A 208 8.61 -3.55 9.83
CA ASP A 208 8.74 -3.05 8.45
C ASP A 208 10.14 -2.51 8.12
N ILE A 209 11.17 -3.20 8.61
CA ILE A 209 12.58 -2.79 8.50
C ILE A 209 13.03 -2.73 7.04
N GLY A 210 13.60 -1.58 6.66
CA GLY A 210 14.20 -1.35 5.35
C GLY A 210 13.18 -1.34 4.21
N LEU A 211 11.91 -1.08 4.51
CA LEU A 211 10.87 -0.93 3.50
C LEU A 211 10.67 0.51 3.06
N ASP A 212 11.13 1.50 3.82
CA ASP A 212 10.88 2.91 3.52
C ASP A 212 9.37 3.22 3.37
N GLU A 213 8.49 2.40 3.97
CA GLU A 213 7.04 2.58 4.03
C GLU A 213 6.42 1.68 5.10
N TYR A 214 5.20 2.01 5.52
CA TYR A 214 4.42 1.19 6.46
C TYR A 214 3.46 0.24 5.74
N MET A 215 3.39 -1.01 6.21
CA MET A 215 2.54 -2.04 5.60
C MET A 215 1.09 -1.98 6.09
N ILE A 216 0.20 -2.57 5.30
CA ILE A 216 -1.26 -2.52 5.50
C ILE A 216 -1.71 -2.95 6.90
N LYS A 217 -1.05 -3.98 7.44
CA LYS A 217 -1.28 -4.53 8.79
C LYS A 217 -1.14 -3.50 9.91
N ASN A 218 -0.39 -2.42 9.70
CA ASN A 218 -0.21 -1.37 10.70
C ASN A 218 -1.51 -0.59 10.86
N PHE A 219 -2.12 -0.21 9.74
CA PHE A 219 -3.41 0.47 9.70
C PHE A 219 -4.54 -0.44 10.21
N GLU A 220 -4.52 -1.72 9.80
CA GLU A 220 -5.51 -2.70 10.26
C GLU A 220 -5.40 -2.95 11.79
N ALA A 221 -4.17 -3.04 12.33
CA ALA A 221 -3.97 -3.21 13.77
C ALA A 221 -4.45 -2.00 14.58
N MET A 222 -4.16 -0.78 14.11
CA MET A 222 -4.66 0.45 14.73
C MET A 222 -6.20 0.52 14.69
N ALA A 223 -6.82 0.19 13.54
CA ALA A 223 -8.27 0.18 13.38
C ALA A 223 -8.95 -0.86 14.29
N ALA A 224 -8.30 -2.00 14.50
CA ALA A 224 -8.72 -3.03 15.46
C ALA A 224 -8.42 -2.67 16.92
N GLY A 225 -7.91 -1.46 17.21
CA GLY A 225 -7.66 -0.94 18.57
C GLY A 225 -6.39 -1.47 19.25
N CYS A 226 -5.43 -2.01 18.50
CA CYS A 226 -4.11 -2.34 19.06
C CYS A 226 -3.30 -1.06 19.29
N VAL A 227 -2.43 -1.05 20.30
CA VAL A 227 -1.27 -0.14 20.28
C VAL A 227 -0.31 -0.65 19.23
N LEU A 228 -0.08 0.14 18.19
CA LEU A 228 0.89 -0.19 17.15
C LEU A 228 2.30 0.14 17.65
N CYS A 229 3.13 -0.89 17.82
CA CYS A 229 4.57 -0.75 17.97
C CYS A 229 5.22 -0.92 16.59
N CYS A 230 5.80 0.12 16.00
CA CYS A 230 6.31 0.04 14.63
C CYS A 230 7.73 0.58 14.45
N TYR A 231 8.49 -0.09 13.60
CA TYR A 231 9.85 0.30 13.26
C TYR A 231 9.86 1.64 12.53
N ARG A 232 10.71 2.56 12.99
CA ARG A 232 10.89 3.89 12.39
C ARG A 232 11.44 3.79 10.97
N GLN A 233 10.78 4.42 10.01
CA GLN A 233 11.27 4.56 8.63
C GLN A 233 12.14 5.82 8.47
N GLY A 234 11.80 6.88 9.21
CA GLY A 234 12.45 8.18 9.16
C GLY A 234 12.14 8.96 7.88
N ARG A 235 12.92 10.01 7.60
CA ARG A 235 12.85 10.80 6.34
C ARG A 235 11.44 11.31 6.00
N GLY A 236 10.65 11.65 7.02
CA GLY A 236 9.33 12.27 6.89
C GLY A 236 8.18 11.30 6.61
N GLU A 237 8.40 9.97 6.65
CA GLU A 237 7.32 9.00 6.48
C GLU A 237 6.29 9.09 7.61
N GLU A 238 6.77 9.19 8.85
CA GLU A 238 5.92 9.30 10.04
C GLU A 238 5.12 10.61 10.03
N ASP A 239 5.78 11.72 9.71
CA ASP A 239 5.15 13.04 9.63
C ASP A 239 4.03 13.05 8.57
N ALA A 240 4.28 12.47 7.40
CA ALA A 240 3.29 12.36 6.33
C ALA A 240 2.06 11.54 6.77
N LEU A 241 2.29 10.51 7.58
CA LEU A 241 1.24 9.65 8.12
C LEU A 241 0.57 10.21 9.40
N GLY A 242 1.16 11.23 10.03
CA GLY A 242 0.72 11.73 11.33
C GLY A 242 1.06 10.81 12.50
N PHE A 243 2.06 9.93 12.34
CA PHE A 243 2.52 9.04 13.39
C PHE A 243 3.40 9.81 14.38
N ILE A 244 2.96 9.83 15.64
CA ILE A 244 3.66 10.54 16.72
C ILE A 244 4.00 9.51 17.80
N ASP A 245 5.30 9.41 18.08
CA ASP A 245 5.85 8.48 19.07
C ASP A 245 5.24 8.69 20.46
N MET A 246 4.84 7.61 21.11
CA MET A 246 4.20 7.58 22.42
C MET A 246 2.90 8.40 22.54
N ASP A 247 2.34 8.84 21.41
CA ASP A 247 1.05 9.55 21.35
C ASP A 247 -0.03 8.72 20.66
N ASN A 248 0.23 8.25 19.44
CA ASN A 248 -0.73 7.46 18.65
C ASN A 248 -0.11 6.15 18.10
N VAL A 249 1.20 6.00 18.26
CA VAL A 249 1.98 4.80 17.97
C VAL A 249 3.15 4.71 18.95
N VAL A 250 3.78 3.55 19.07
CA VAL A 250 5.07 3.36 19.74
C VAL A 250 6.11 3.13 18.66
N LEU A 251 6.94 4.13 18.37
CA LEU A 251 8.00 4.02 17.37
C LEU A 251 9.26 3.44 18.02
N TYR A 252 10.04 2.67 17.29
CA TYR A 252 11.32 2.15 17.78
C TYR A 252 12.32 1.94 16.64
N ASP A 253 13.60 2.05 16.96
CA ASP A 253 14.73 1.81 16.06
C ASP A 253 15.40 0.45 16.31
N ASP A 254 15.25 -0.11 17.52
CA ASP A 254 15.74 -1.44 17.88
C ASP A 254 14.93 -2.10 19.02
N VAL A 255 15.34 -3.30 19.43
CA VAL A 255 14.65 -4.08 20.47
C VAL A 255 14.88 -3.50 21.87
N ASP A 256 16.01 -2.84 22.13
CA ASP A 256 16.30 -2.25 23.43
C ASP A 256 15.37 -1.05 23.69
N GLU A 257 15.19 -0.19 22.68
CA GLU A 257 14.23 0.91 22.75
C GLU A 257 12.79 0.42 22.88
N LEU A 258 12.40 -0.61 22.11
CA LEU A 258 11.07 -1.21 22.22
C LEU A 258 10.83 -1.79 23.63
N GLU A 259 11.81 -2.51 24.18
CA GLU A 259 11.75 -3.05 25.55
C GLU A 259 11.56 -1.93 26.58
N ALA A 260 12.40 -0.88 26.52
CA ALA A 260 12.33 0.25 27.43
C ALA A 260 10.96 0.96 27.37
N LYS A 261 10.39 1.14 26.17
CA LYS A 261 9.07 1.74 26.00
C LYS A 261 7.94 0.85 26.52
N LEU A 262 8.01 -0.47 26.28
CA LEU A 262 7.03 -1.41 26.82
C LEU A 262 7.10 -1.49 28.35
N ASP A 263 8.31 -1.45 28.93
CA ASP A 263 8.50 -1.41 30.38
C ASP A 263 8.01 -0.09 30.99
N TYR A 264 8.22 1.03 30.31
CA TYR A 264 7.62 2.30 30.71
C TYR A 264 6.08 2.20 30.71
N LEU A 265 5.47 1.62 29.68
CA LEU A 265 4.01 1.45 29.60
C LEU A 265 3.46 0.40 30.57
N LYS A 266 4.31 -0.41 31.18
CA LYS A 266 3.93 -1.43 32.15
C LYS A 266 3.32 -0.77 33.39
N GLY A 267 2.08 -1.15 33.72
CA GLY A 267 1.33 -0.56 34.84
C GLY A 267 0.68 0.80 34.53
N ARG A 268 0.83 1.34 33.31
CA ARG A 268 0.21 2.61 32.86
C ARG A 268 -0.94 2.34 31.90
N ALA A 269 -1.95 1.60 32.37
CA ALA A 269 -3.05 1.13 31.53
C ALA A 269 -3.76 2.28 30.77
N SER A 270 -4.00 3.40 31.45
CA SER A 270 -4.64 4.59 30.85
C SER A 270 -3.82 5.21 29.72
N GLU A 271 -2.48 5.27 29.83
CA GLU A 271 -1.62 5.77 28.76
C GLU A 271 -1.67 4.82 27.55
N VAL A 272 -1.66 3.51 27.79
CA VAL A 272 -1.76 2.51 26.72
C VAL A 272 -3.11 2.60 26.00
N ASP A 273 -4.21 2.76 26.74
CA ASP A 273 -5.55 2.94 26.16
C ASP A 273 -5.61 4.22 25.32
N LEU A 274 -5.03 5.31 25.81
CA LEU A 274 -5.00 6.59 25.10
C LEU A 274 -4.21 6.51 23.79
N ILE A 275 -3.07 5.81 23.78
CA ILE A 275 -2.28 5.60 22.56
C ILE A 275 -3.09 4.79 21.54
N ALA A 276 -3.74 3.70 21.97
CA ALA A 276 -4.57 2.89 21.10
C ALA A 276 -5.76 3.68 20.53
N GLU A 277 -6.44 4.48 21.37
CA GLU A 277 -7.56 5.31 20.97
C GLU A 277 -7.14 6.38 19.95
N ARG A 278 -6.04 7.09 20.20
CA ARG A 278 -5.50 8.10 19.27
C ARG A 278 -5.04 7.49 17.96
N GLY A 279 -4.38 6.33 18.02
CA GLY A 279 -4.00 5.57 16.83
C GLY A 279 -5.22 5.16 16.01
N ARG A 280 -6.25 4.62 16.65
CA ARG A 280 -7.51 4.24 16.00
C ARG A 280 -8.21 5.45 15.37
N ALA A 281 -8.37 6.53 16.12
CA ALA A 281 -8.99 7.77 15.63
C ALA A 281 -8.25 8.36 14.42
N LEU A 282 -6.90 8.30 14.43
CA LEU A 282 -6.09 8.73 13.29
C LEU A 282 -6.41 7.89 12.03
N VAL A 283 -6.43 6.56 12.15
CA VAL A 283 -6.67 5.72 10.97
C VAL A 283 -8.12 5.78 10.49
N GLU A 284 -9.10 5.79 11.38
CA GLU A 284 -10.52 5.89 11.04
C GLU A 284 -10.84 7.22 10.32
N SER A 285 -10.16 8.31 10.67
CA SER A 285 -10.38 9.62 10.04
C SER A 285 -9.70 9.79 8.68
N ARG A 286 -8.62 9.04 8.37
CA ARG A 286 -7.77 9.31 7.19
C ARG A 286 -7.51 8.12 6.28
N TYR A 287 -7.47 6.89 6.78
CA TYR A 287 -6.91 5.72 6.10
C TYR A 287 -7.92 4.59 5.83
N GLY A 288 -9.23 4.86 5.94
CA GLY A 288 -10.26 3.97 5.39
C GLY A 288 -10.29 3.99 3.86
N LEU A 289 -10.74 2.91 3.23
CA LEU A 289 -10.83 2.79 1.76
C LEU A 289 -11.68 3.90 1.14
N LYS A 290 -12.73 4.39 1.82
CA LYS A 290 -13.51 5.57 1.38
C LYS A 290 -12.65 6.82 1.21
N SER A 291 -11.80 7.11 2.20
CA SER A 291 -10.89 8.26 2.16
C SER A 291 -9.83 8.08 1.06
N LEU A 292 -9.27 6.88 0.94
CA LEU A 292 -8.28 6.58 -0.09
C LEU A 292 -8.87 6.65 -1.52
N ALA A 293 -10.12 6.23 -1.69
CA ALA A 293 -10.83 6.35 -2.97
C ALA A 293 -11.00 7.82 -3.37
N ARG A 294 -11.41 8.67 -2.43
CA ARG A 294 -11.50 10.12 -2.65
C ARG A 294 -10.14 10.73 -3.03
N GLN A 295 -9.09 10.44 -2.26
CA GLN A 295 -7.73 10.93 -2.56
C GLN A 295 -7.28 10.45 -3.95
N THR A 296 -7.57 9.20 -4.31
CA THR A 296 -7.25 8.66 -5.63
C THR A 296 -8.02 9.37 -6.73
N ALA A 297 -9.29 9.72 -6.52
CA ALA A 297 -10.07 10.49 -7.47
C ALA A 297 -9.44 11.87 -7.75
N GLU A 298 -8.96 12.56 -6.71
CA GLU A 298 -8.23 13.84 -6.85
C GLU A 298 -6.97 13.67 -7.71
N VAL A 299 -6.24 12.57 -7.51
CA VAL A 299 -5.06 12.23 -8.32
C VAL A 299 -5.39 11.91 -9.78
N LEU A 300 -6.53 11.24 -10.04
CA LEU A 300 -6.99 10.90 -11.38
C LEU A 300 -7.42 12.16 -12.16
N VAL A 301 -8.10 13.09 -11.50
CA VAL A 301 -8.57 14.36 -12.08
C VAL A 301 -7.40 15.28 -12.42
N ALA A 302 -6.35 15.29 -11.60
CA ALA A 302 -5.19 16.14 -11.84
C ALA A 302 -4.52 15.83 -13.21
N PRO A 303 -4.02 16.85 -13.94
CA PRO A 303 -3.33 16.64 -15.22
C PRO A 303 -2.10 15.73 -15.06
N VAL A 304 -1.92 14.74 -15.93
CA VAL A 304 -0.74 13.86 -15.93
C VAL A 304 0.44 14.58 -16.57
N MET A 305 1.62 14.53 -15.94
CA MET A 305 2.81 15.13 -16.51
C MET A 305 3.34 14.30 -17.67
N PHE A 306 3.59 14.98 -18.78
CA PHE A 306 4.20 14.37 -19.94
C PHE A 306 5.72 14.30 -19.75
N MET A 307 6.26 13.10 -19.56
CA MET A 307 7.68 12.94 -19.22
C MET A 307 8.57 13.02 -20.45
N LYS A 308 8.20 12.33 -21.54
CA LYS A 308 8.99 12.24 -22.79
C LYS A 308 8.08 11.99 -24.01
N PRO A 309 8.41 12.53 -25.20
CA PRO A 309 7.70 12.17 -26.43
C PRO A 309 7.82 10.67 -26.74
N MET A 310 6.73 10.08 -27.23
CA MET A 310 6.77 8.71 -27.74
C MET A 310 7.79 8.60 -28.88
N THR A 311 8.61 7.55 -28.82
CA THR A 311 9.49 7.13 -29.91
C THR A 311 8.68 6.73 -31.15
N MET A 312 9.29 6.74 -32.34
CA MET A 312 8.63 6.27 -33.56
C MET A 312 8.16 4.81 -33.45
N THR A 313 8.94 3.96 -32.77
CA THR A 313 8.56 2.59 -32.47
C THR A 313 7.33 2.50 -31.58
N GLN A 314 7.23 3.33 -30.53
CA GLN A 314 6.03 3.38 -29.68
C GLN A 314 4.82 3.89 -30.45
N LYS A 315 4.97 4.92 -31.29
CA LYS A 315 3.89 5.42 -32.15
C LYS A 315 3.41 4.35 -33.13
N LEU A 316 4.32 3.61 -33.75
CA LEU A 316 4.00 2.50 -34.64
C LEU A 316 3.31 1.36 -33.89
N LEU A 317 3.84 0.96 -32.73
CA LEU A 317 3.22 -0.08 -31.89
C LEU A 317 1.84 0.34 -31.37
N ALA A 318 1.62 1.61 -31.06
CA ALA A 318 0.32 2.13 -30.67
C ALA A 318 -0.69 2.03 -31.83
N ARG A 319 -0.25 2.25 -33.08
CA ARG A 319 -1.07 2.09 -34.28
C ARG A 319 -1.34 0.63 -34.65
N LEU A 320 -0.35 -0.26 -34.46
CA LEU A 320 -0.44 -1.71 -34.75
C LEU A 320 -1.01 -2.54 -33.60
N GLY A 321 -1.15 -1.93 -32.42
CA GLY A 321 -1.66 -2.54 -31.19
C GLY A 321 -3.11 -2.17 -30.89
N ARG A 322 -3.66 -1.18 -31.61
CA ARG A 322 -5.10 -0.98 -31.79
C ARG A 322 -5.65 -2.03 -32.75
#